data_AF-I4EU97-F1
#
_entry.id   AF-I4EU97-F1
#
_cell.length_a   1.000
_cell.length_b   1.000
_cell.length_c   1.000
_cell.angle_alpha   90.00
_cell.angle_beta   90.00
_cell.angle_gamma   90.00
#
_symmetry.space_group_name_H-M   'P 1'
#
loop_
_entity.id
_entity.type
_entity.pdbx_description
1 polymer ?
#
loop_
_entity_poly.entity_id
_entity_poly.type
_entity_poly.pdbx_seq_one_letter_code
_entity_poly.pdbx_strand_id
1 'polypeptide(L)'
;MDILTEDQHRALAFIKACNGQGYGPSADEVETWLREPAIPPGLYNYVGLSVSAAMYGFSRGLVTDQLLRLRWVTGYSGELFTQPLGTALLRDADAKTADVAGATTVVLDAKNPLAYAALMSELAAAGAGLLIDPYIRREQLLHVAEDTTLQRLLISDKISQKDMAGIRALLGYLQPAERHLEVRVTGDAHDRYLKAENDDVYIIGSSMGTVASRKSTTVLTPFPGDSREVVGRMLEARWDAGDPVRAERLQPEPDLPA
;
A
#
# COMPACT_ATOMS: atom_id res chain seq x y z
N MET A 1 -25.54 13.07 -5.79
CA MET A 1 -25.35 14.17 -4.82
C MET A 1 -24.43 13.63 -3.76
N ASP A 2 -23.18 14.09 -3.76
CA ASP A 2 -22.18 13.65 -2.80
C ASP A 2 -22.47 14.27 -1.44
N ILE A 3 -22.61 13.41 -0.43
CA ILE A 3 -22.95 13.82 0.94
C ILE A 3 -21.69 14.27 1.68
N LEU A 4 -20.52 13.73 1.31
CA LEU A 4 -19.21 14.09 1.84
C LEU A 4 -18.48 15.00 0.86
N THR A 5 -17.81 16.02 1.38
CA THR A 5 -16.72 16.68 0.63
C THR A 5 -15.47 15.79 0.62
N GLU A 6 -14.54 16.05 -0.30
CA GLU A 6 -13.28 15.31 -0.39
C GLU A 6 -12.51 15.32 0.94
N ASP A 7 -12.39 16.47 1.60
CA ASP A 7 -11.69 16.57 2.88
C ASP A 7 -12.42 15.84 4.01
N GLN A 8 -13.76 15.80 4.00
CA GLN A 8 -14.53 15.03 4.99
C GLN A 8 -14.37 13.52 4.79
N HIS A 9 -14.33 13.06 3.54
CA HIS A 9 -14.07 11.66 3.21
C HIS A 9 -12.66 11.25 3.63
N ARG A 10 -11.64 12.06 3.27
CA ARG A 10 -10.24 11.87 3.67
C ARG A 10 -10.07 11.82 5.19
N ALA A 11 -10.68 12.77 5.91
CA ALA A 11 -10.61 12.82 7.36
C ALA A 11 -11.25 11.59 8.03
N LEU A 12 -12.43 11.16 7.55
CA LEU A 12 -13.09 9.96 8.07
C LEU A 12 -12.29 8.69 7.79
N ALA A 13 -11.72 8.56 6.58
CA ALA A 13 -10.89 7.42 6.20
C ALA A 13 -9.63 7.32 7.09
N PHE A 14 -8.95 8.45 7.32
CA PHE A 14 -7.76 8.50 8.18
C PHE A 14 -8.09 8.13 9.64
N ILE A 15 -9.13 8.75 10.23
CA ILE A 15 -9.56 8.42 11.59
C ILE A 15 -9.96 6.94 11.69
N LYS A 16 -10.68 6.41 10.69
CA LYS A 16 -11.11 5.02 10.68
C LYS A 16 -9.93 4.05 10.63
N ALA A 17 -8.92 4.34 9.82
CA ALA A 17 -7.72 3.54 9.70
C ALA A 17 -6.95 3.48 11.03
N CYS A 18 -6.74 4.63 11.69
CA CYS A 18 -6.12 4.69 13.01
C CYS A 18 -6.91 3.91 14.06
N ASN A 19 -8.24 4.10 14.10
CA ASN A 19 -9.09 3.41 15.06
C ASN A 19 -9.05 1.88 14.88
N GLY A 20 -8.91 1.39 13.64
CA GLY A 20 -8.78 -0.04 13.34
C GLY A 20 -7.53 -0.68 13.94
N GLN A 21 -6.49 0.13 14.21
CA GLN A 21 -5.24 -0.29 14.85
C GLN A 21 -5.18 0.09 16.35
N GLY A 22 -6.30 0.53 16.93
CA GLY A 22 -6.40 0.90 18.35
C GLY A 22 -5.88 2.31 18.69
N TYR A 23 -5.57 3.15 17.69
CA TYR A 23 -5.13 4.53 17.89
C TYR A 23 -6.26 5.54 17.62
N GLY A 24 -6.43 6.51 18.50
CA GLY A 24 -7.37 7.62 18.32
C GLY A 24 -6.63 8.92 18.00
N PRO A 25 -6.53 9.34 16.74
CA PRO A 25 -5.76 10.53 16.39
C PRO A 25 -6.44 11.79 16.93
N SER A 26 -5.65 12.76 17.36
CA SER A 26 -6.15 14.07 17.79
C SER A 26 -6.61 14.91 16.62
N ALA A 27 -7.44 15.94 16.91
CA ALA A 27 -7.88 16.88 15.89
C ALA A 27 -6.70 17.56 15.18
N ASP A 28 -5.67 17.95 15.94
CA ASP A 28 -4.47 18.58 15.36
C ASP A 28 -3.73 17.64 14.42
N GLU A 29 -3.61 16.35 14.74
CA GLU A 29 -2.99 15.35 13.86
C GLU A 29 -3.80 15.14 12.56
N VAL A 30 -5.12 15.06 12.68
CA VAL A 30 -6.00 14.92 11.49
C VAL A 30 -5.90 16.16 10.60
N GLU A 31 -5.96 17.37 11.18
CA GLU A 31 -5.86 18.61 10.42
C GLU A 31 -4.46 18.85 9.82
N THR A 32 -3.42 18.38 10.52
CA THR A 32 -2.04 18.40 10.00
C THR A 32 -1.92 17.45 8.83
N TRP A 33 -2.46 16.23 8.94
CA TRP A 33 -2.45 15.25 7.86
C TRP A 33 -3.26 15.69 6.64
N LEU A 34 -4.41 16.36 6.85
CA LEU A 34 -5.22 16.90 5.75
C LEU A 34 -4.46 17.95 4.94
N ARG A 35 -3.72 18.84 5.64
CA ARG A 35 -2.91 19.92 5.05
C ARG A 35 -1.61 19.42 4.42
N GLU A 36 -0.92 18.48 5.06
CA GLU A 36 0.39 17.97 4.67
C GLU A 36 0.40 16.43 4.65
N PRO A 37 -0.25 15.80 3.65
CA PRO A 37 -0.37 14.34 3.58
C PRO A 37 0.93 13.62 3.16
N ALA A 38 2.03 14.35 2.96
CA ALA A 38 3.31 13.79 2.53
C ALA A 38 4.39 14.01 3.61
N ILE A 39 5.03 12.92 4.05
CA ILE A 39 6.32 13.02 4.75
C ILE A 39 7.35 13.51 3.72
N PRO A 40 8.04 14.65 3.93
CA PRO A 40 9.09 15.08 3.03
C PRO A 40 10.18 13.99 2.97
N PRO A 41 10.72 13.66 1.78
CA PRO A 41 11.82 12.71 1.69
C PRO A 41 13.04 13.29 2.43
N GLY A 42 13.42 12.71 3.57
CA GLY A 42 14.64 13.07 4.31
C GLY A 42 14.56 13.14 5.84
N LEU A 43 13.39 12.99 6.47
CA LEU A 43 13.24 13.10 7.93
C LEU A 43 13.32 11.74 8.65
N TYR A 44 14.47 11.06 8.56
CA TYR A 44 14.76 9.87 9.38
C TYR A 44 15.49 10.17 10.70
N ASN A 45 15.80 11.43 10.98
CA ASN A 45 16.54 11.81 12.19
C ASN A 45 15.92 13.04 12.83
N TYR A 46 14.87 12.88 13.64
CA TYR A 46 14.60 13.73 14.82
C TYR A 46 13.64 12.99 15.76
N VAL A 47 14.22 12.12 16.59
CA VAL A 47 13.68 11.90 17.94
C VAL A 47 14.00 13.16 18.72
N GLY A 48 13.04 14.09 18.81
CA GLY A 48 13.10 15.25 19.70
C GLY A 48 12.95 16.61 19.03
N LEU A 49 12.03 17.41 19.60
CA LEU A 49 11.78 18.85 19.43
C LEU A 49 10.99 19.27 18.17
N SER A 50 9.98 20.15 18.23
CA SER A 50 9.50 21.01 19.32
C SER A 50 8.09 21.53 19.04
N VAL A 51 7.38 21.79 20.13
CA VAL A 51 6.18 22.62 20.25
C VAL A 51 6.41 23.97 19.57
N SER A 52 5.79 24.24 18.42
CA SER A 52 5.75 25.60 17.82
C SER A 52 4.55 25.89 16.91
N ALA A 53 3.56 25.00 16.82
CA ALA A 53 2.31 25.31 16.11
C ALA A 53 1.21 25.88 17.03
N ALA A 54 1.53 26.17 18.30
CA ALA A 54 0.59 26.72 19.28
C ALA A 54 0.31 28.23 19.14
N MET A 55 0.73 28.90 18.05
CA MET A 55 0.64 30.37 17.93
C MET A 55 0.03 30.93 16.65
N TYR A 56 -0.75 30.14 15.90
CA TYR A 56 -1.67 30.73 14.92
C TYR A 56 -3.09 30.23 15.17
N GLY A 57 -3.80 31.00 15.98
CA GLY A 57 -5.26 30.91 16.06
C GLY A 57 -5.87 31.22 14.70
N PHE A 58 -6.54 30.22 14.13
CA PHE A 58 -7.59 30.40 13.14
C PHE A 58 -8.78 29.53 13.54
N SER A 59 -9.58 30.02 14.48
CA SER A 59 -10.96 29.57 14.64
C SER A 59 -11.76 30.03 13.43
N ARG A 60 -11.88 29.17 12.40
CA ARG A 60 -13.01 29.08 11.46
C ARG A 60 -12.78 27.95 10.44
N GLY A 61 -13.55 26.86 10.57
CA GLY A 61 -13.81 25.92 9.47
C GLY A 61 -12.95 24.65 9.41
N LEU A 62 -12.42 24.16 10.53
CA LEU A 62 -11.71 22.88 10.56
C LEU A 62 -12.69 21.73 10.23
N VAL A 63 -12.22 20.74 9.48
CA VAL A 63 -13.02 19.59 9.06
C VAL A 63 -13.41 18.78 10.29
N THR A 64 -12.46 18.58 11.21
CA THR A 64 -12.66 17.90 12.50
C THR A 64 -13.76 18.55 13.35
N ASP A 65 -13.82 19.88 13.43
CA ASP A 65 -14.90 20.61 14.12
C ASP A 65 -16.27 20.27 13.52
N GLN A 66 -16.34 20.20 12.19
CA GLN A 66 -17.58 19.86 11.50
C GLN A 66 -17.96 18.40 11.73
N LEU A 67 -17.01 17.46 11.66
CA LEU A 67 -17.25 16.03 11.91
C LEU A 67 -17.75 15.78 13.34
N LEU A 68 -17.17 16.48 14.32
CA LEU A 68 -17.60 16.43 15.73
C LEU A 68 -19.01 17.00 15.89
N ARG A 69 -19.27 18.17 15.30
CA ARG A 69 -20.59 18.83 15.36
C ARG A 69 -21.70 17.98 14.75
N LEU A 70 -21.40 17.28 13.66
CA LEU A 70 -22.32 16.38 12.97
C LEU A 70 -22.38 14.98 13.60
N ARG A 71 -21.59 14.74 14.66
CA ARG A 71 -21.48 13.44 15.37
C ARG A 71 -21.06 12.29 14.46
N TRP A 72 -20.26 12.58 13.43
CA TRP A 72 -19.66 11.56 12.57
C TRP A 72 -18.45 10.93 13.25
N VAL A 73 -17.79 11.71 14.10
CA VAL A 73 -16.75 11.27 15.03
C VAL A 73 -17.08 11.74 16.45
N THR A 74 -16.47 11.13 17.44
CA THR A 74 -16.52 11.56 18.84
C THR A 74 -15.10 11.84 19.34
N GLY A 75 -14.98 12.81 20.25
CA GLY A 75 -13.74 13.07 20.98
C GLY A 75 -13.78 12.42 22.36
N TYR A 76 -12.75 11.66 22.73
CA TYR A 76 -12.52 11.20 24.11
C TYR A 76 -11.08 11.50 24.49
N SER A 77 -10.85 12.24 25.58
CA SER A 77 -9.49 12.62 26.03
C SER A 77 -8.59 13.27 24.96
N GLY A 78 -9.19 13.95 23.97
CA GLY A 78 -8.46 14.57 22.85
C GLY A 78 -8.31 13.67 21.62
N GLU A 79 -8.67 12.41 21.71
CA GLU A 79 -8.60 11.40 20.64
C GLU A 79 -9.92 11.31 19.87
N LEU A 80 -9.85 11.15 18.54
CA LEU A 80 -11.02 11.04 17.67
C LEU A 80 -11.34 9.59 17.32
N PHE A 81 -12.62 9.24 17.47
CA PHE A 81 -13.15 7.94 17.12
C PHE A 81 -14.35 8.05 16.18
N THR A 82 -14.34 7.27 15.10
CA THR A 82 -15.48 7.18 14.19
C THR A 82 -16.74 6.67 14.92
N GLN A 83 -17.86 7.36 14.71
CA GLN A 83 -19.16 6.94 15.21
C GLN A 83 -19.89 6.07 14.16
N PRO A 84 -20.99 5.37 14.52
CA PRO A 84 -21.76 4.58 13.58
C PRO A 84 -22.21 5.37 12.34
N LEU A 85 -22.61 6.64 12.52
CA LEU A 85 -23.02 7.51 11.42
C LEU A 85 -21.87 7.85 10.47
N GLY A 86 -20.70 8.24 10.99
CA GLY A 86 -19.52 8.52 10.17
C GLY A 86 -19.01 7.27 9.44
N THR A 87 -19.08 6.11 10.09
CA THR A 87 -18.75 4.82 9.45
C THR A 87 -19.73 4.48 8.32
N ALA A 88 -21.03 4.72 8.51
CA ALA A 88 -22.04 4.46 7.48
C ALA A 88 -21.89 5.40 6.28
N LEU A 89 -21.59 6.68 6.50
CA LEU A 89 -21.34 7.66 5.44
C LEU A 89 -20.06 7.35 4.66
N LEU A 90 -19.00 6.95 5.36
CA LEU A 90 -17.76 6.49 4.73
C LEU A 90 -18.03 5.26 3.84
N ARG A 91 -18.75 4.27 4.35
CA ARG A 91 -19.15 3.08 3.59
C ARG A 91 -20.00 3.42 2.36
N ASP A 92 -20.95 4.35 2.45
CA ASP A 92 -21.76 4.79 1.32
C ASP A 92 -20.93 5.53 0.26
N ALA A 93 -19.97 6.37 0.67
CA ALA A 93 -19.06 7.04 -0.25
C ALA A 93 -18.10 6.07 -0.95
N ASP A 94 -17.59 5.09 -0.22
CA ASP A 94 -16.76 4.02 -0.78
C ASP A 94 -17.60 3.14 -1.71
N ALA A 95 -18.85 2.82 -1.34
CA ALA A 95 -19.78 2.06 -2.16
C ALA A 95 -20.19 2.79 -3.45
N LYS A 96 -20.39 4.12 -3.42
CA LYS A 96 -20.66 4.93 -4.63
C LYS A 96 -19.46 5.01 -5.57
N THR A 97 -18.26 4.89 -5.03
CA THR A 97 -17.04 4.71 -5.82
C THR A 97 -16.97 3.29 -6.41
N ALA A 98 -17.59 2.32 -5.73
CA ALA A 98 -17.66 0.90 -6.14
C ALA A 98 -18.88 0.52 -7.02
N ASP A 99 -19.91 1.37 -7.16
CA ASP A 99 -21.19 1.05 -7.82
C ASP A 99 -21.14 1.08 -9.37
N VAL A 100 -19.94 1.00 -9.94
CA VAL A 100 -19.73 0.55 -11.31
C VAL A 100 -19.37 -0.94 -11.24
N ALA A 101 -20.41 -1.77 -11.15
CA ALA A 101 -20.32 -3.19 -10.86
C ALA A 101 -19.36 -3.98 -11.79
N GLY A 102 -18.49 -4.77 -11.16
CA GLY A 102 -17.78 -5.89 -11.80
C GLY A 102 -16.26 -5.83 -11.65
N ALA A 103 -15.78 -5.99 -10.42
CA ALA A 103 -14.39 -5.93 -10.01
C ALA A 103 -13.79 -4.51 -10.16
N THR A 104 -13.51 -3.90 -9.00
CA THR A 104 -13.18 -2.48 -8.89
C THR A 104 -11.87 -2.19 -9.61
N THR A 105 -11.97 -1.41 -10.68
CA THR A 105 -10.80 -0.87 -11.35
C THR A 105 -10.22 0.22 -10.45
N VAL A 106 -9.09 -0.05 -9.78
CA VAL A 106 -8.46 0.91 -8.87
C VAL A 106 -7.59 1.87 -9.66
N VAL A 107 -7.94 3.16 -9.64
CA VAL A 107 -7.15 4.22 -10.29
C VAL A 107 -6.27 4.91 -9.25
N LEU A 108 -4.96 4.76 -9.43
CA LEU A 108 -3.92 5.34 -8.60
C LEU A 108 -3.33 6.56 -9.31
N ASP A 109 -3.89 7.75 -9.08
CA ASP A 109 -3.37 9.00 -9.65
C ASP A 109 -1.96 9.29 -9.11
N ALA A 110 -1.02 9.63 -9.99
CA ALA A 110 0.31 10.10 -9.65
C ALA A 110 0.30 11.26 -8.63
N LYS A 111 -0.72 12.13 -8.70
CA LYS A 111 -0.86 13.28 -7.78
C LYS A 111 -1.42 12.89 -6.43
N ASN A 112 -2.05 11.72 -6.32
CA ASN A 112 -2.64 11.26 -5.07
C ASN A 112 -1.52 10.75 -4.13
N PRO A 113 -1.30 11.39 -2.96
CA PRO A 113 -0.27 10.96 -2.03
C PRO A 113 -0.52 9.56 -1.45
N LEU A 114 -1.77 9.09 -1.48
CA LEU A 114 -2.20 7.78 -0.99
C LEU A 114 -2.16 6.68 -2.06
N ALA A 115 -1.76 6.99 -3.30
CA ALA A 115 -1.73 6.02 -4.39
C ALA A 115 -0.90 4.76 -4.07
N TYR A 116 0.24 4.93 -3.40
CA TYR A 116 1.06 3.80 -2.99
C TYR A 116 0.43 3.00 -1.85
N ALA A 117 -0.18 3.67 -0.85
CA ALA A 117 -0.87 3.00 0.24
C ALA A 117 -2.10 2.21 -0.27
N ALA A 118 -2.84 2.77 -1.22
CA ALA A 118 -3.94 2.07 -1.88
C ALA A 118 -3.45 0.84 -2.65
N LEU A 119 -2.34 0.95 -3.39
CA LEU A 119 -1.72 -0.22 -4.05
C LEU A 119 -1.36 -1.31 -3.02
N MET A 120 -0.71 -0.93 -1.92
CA MET A 120 -0.32 -1.89 -0.88
C MET A 120 -1.55 -2.53 -0.22
N SER A 121 -2.64 -1.79 -0.04
CA SER A 121 -3.91 -2.34 0.46
C SER A 121 -4.48 -3.40 -0.49
N GLU A 122 -4.43 -3.17 -1.80
CA GLU A 122 -4.88 -4.16 -2.80
C GLU A 122 -3.98 -5.40 -2.81
N LEU A 123 -2.65 -5.21 -2.72
CA LEU A 123 -1.71 -6.34 -2.63
C LEU A 123 -1.90 -7.15 -1.35
N ALA A 124 -2.15 -6.49 -0.22
CA ALA A 124 -2.44 -7.17 1.05
C ALA A 124 -3.77 -7.93 1.01
N ALA A 125 -4.79 -7.36 0.36
CA ALA A 125 -6.09 -8.02 0.18
C ALA A 125 -6.02 -9.29 -0.69
N ALA A 126 -4.98 -9.44 -1.51
CA ALA A 126 -4.80 -10.59 -2.40
C ALA A 126 -4.43 -11.90 -1.67
N GLY A 127 -4.17 -11.86 -0.36
CA GLY A 127 -3.91 -13.06 0.44
C GLY A 127 -2.61 -13.76 0.07
N ALA A 128 -2.59 -15.10 0.09
CA ALA A 128 -1.44 -15.94 -0.31
C ALA A 128 -1.23 -15.99 -1.85
N GLY A 129 -1.40 -14.86 -2.52
CA GLY A 129 -1.39 -14.73 -3.97
C GLY A 129 -0.01 -14.77 -4.64
N LEU A 130 -0.04 -14.55 -5.96
CA LEU A 130 1.11 -14.40 -6.85
C LEU A 130 1.15 -12.98 -7.41
N LEU A 131 2.27 -12.30 -7.22
CA LEU A 131 2.58 -11.02 -7.87
C LEU A 131 3.59 -11.26 -8.99
N ILE A 132 3.35 -10.68 -10.16
CA ILE A 132 4.32 -10.58 -11.24
C ILE A 132 4.63 -9.09 -11.44
N ASP A 133 5.84 -8.66 -11.05
CA ASP A 133 6.36 -7.33 -11.40
C ASP A 133 7.78 -7.47 -11.95
N PRO A 134 7.95 -7.39 -13.29
CA PRO A 134 9.25 -7.57 -13.94
C PRO A 134 10.32 -6.59 -13.48
N TYR A 135 9.92 -5.45 -12.91
CA TYR A 135 10.80 -4.32 -12.61
C TYR A 135 10.80 -3.94 -11.13
N ILE A 136 10.38 -4.86 -10.26
CA ILE A 136 10.45 -4.64 -8.82
C ILE A 136 11.90 -4.45 -8.37
N ARG A 137 12.14 -3.53 -7.44
CA ARG A 137 13.45 -3.30 -6.82
C ARG A 137 13.41 -3.67 -5.35
N ARG A 138 14.59 -3.75 -4.74
CA ARG A 138 14.78 -4.16 -3.34
C ARG A 138 13.85 -3.42 -2.38
N GLU A 139 13.69 -2.10 -2.52
CA GLU A 139 12.85 -1.32 -1.61
C GLU A 139 11.37 -1.74 -1.71
N GLN A 140 10.87 -2.03 -2.91
CA GLN A 140 9.49 -2.50 -3.10
C GLN A 140 9.32 -3.95 -2.63
N LEU A 141 10.34 -4.79 -2.82
CA LEU A 141 10.34 -6.16 -2.31
C LEU A 141 10.21 -6.19 -0.78
N LEU A 142 10.87 -5.27 -0.08
CA LEU A 142 10.75 -5.16 1.38
C LEU A 142 9.30 -4.90 1.80
N HIS A 143 8.63 -3.93 1.17
CA HIS A 143 7.22 -3.64 1.42
C HIS A 143 6.30 -4.83 1.13
N VAL A 144 6.54 -5.56 0.04
CA VAL A 144 5.76 -6.78 -0.25
C VAL A 144 5.98 -7.84 0.83
N ALA A 145 7.22 -8.02 1.26
CA ALA A 145 7.57 -9.01 2.28
C ALA A 145 7.16 -8.63 3.70
N GLU A 146 6.99 -7.35 4.03
CA GLU A 146 6.63 -6.89 5.38
C GLU A 146 5.14 -6.58 5.52
N ASP A 147 4.53 -6.01 4.49
CA ASP A 147 3.19 -5.40 4.55
C ASP A 147 2.10 -6.26 3.87
N THR A 148 2.45 -7.43 3.32
CA THR A 148 1.50 -8.32 2.63
C THR A 148 1.66 -9.78 3.07
N THR A 149 0.70 -10.62 2.68
CA THR A 149 0.76 -12.08 2.87
C THR A 149 1.08 -12.84 1.59
N LEU A 150 1.52 -12.13 0.54
CA LEU A 150 1.82 -12.73 -0.76
C LEU A 150 2.91 -13.80 -0.60
N GLN A 151 2.70 -14.97 -1.21
CA GLN A 151 3.64 -16.07 -1.09
C GLN A 151 4.55 -16.21 -2.30
N ARG A 152 4.18 -15.61 -3.43
CA ARG A 152 4.86 -15.84 -4.70
C ARG A 152 5.11 -14.52 -5.41
N LEU A 153 6.35 -14.29 -5.82
CA LEU A 153 6.76 -13.13 -6.60
C LEU A 153 7.60 -13.56 -7.80
N LEU A 154 7.14 -13.22 -9.01
CA LEU A 154 7.86 -13.45 -10.25
C LEU A 154 8.43 -12.13 -10.80
N ILE A 155 9.74 -12.11 -11.06
CA ILE A 155 10.48 -10.94 -11.57
C ILE A 155 11.16 -11.27 -12.91
N SER A 156 11.60 -10.26 -13.66
CA SER A 156 12.34 -10.48 -14.90
C SER A 156 13.84 -10.66 -14.66
N ASP A 157 14.48 -11.47 -15.50
CA ASP A 157 15.94 -11.60 -15.60
C ASP A 157 16.63 -10.33 -16.16
N LYS A 158 15.85 -9.38 -16.69
CA LYS A 158 16.33 -8.12 -17.29
C LYS A 158 16.59 -7.01 -16.25
N ILE A 159 16.35 -7.25 -14.96
CA ILE A 159 16.70 -6.26 -13.92
C ILE A 159 18.23 -6.10 -13.80
N SER A 160 18.67 -4.96 -13.28
CA SER A 160 20.12 -4.71 -13.17
C SER A 160 20.79 -5.70 -12.21
N GLN A 161 22.07 -6.00 -12.45
CA GLN A 161 22.86 -6.87 -11.55
C GLN A 161 22.90 -6.31 -10.11
N LYS A 162 22.90 -4.98 -9.96
CA LYS A 162 22.83 -4.31 -8.66
C LYS A 162 21.50 -4.59 -7.95
N ASP A 163 20.38 -4.49 -8.66
CA ASP A 163 19.06 -4.75 -8.09
C ASP A 163 18.90 -6.23 -7.73
N MET A 164 19.35 -7.14 -8.61
CA MET A 164 19.34 -8.58 -8.36
C MET A 164 20.19 -8.94 -7.13
N ALA A 165 21.39 -8.38 -6.99
CA ALA A 165 22.21 -8.57 -5.79
C ALA A 165 21.51 -8.04 -4.53
N GLY A 166 20.85 -6.88 -4.61
CA GLY A 166 20.06 -6.31 -3.53
C GLY A 166 18.90 -7.21 -3.10
N ILE A 167 18.20 -7.82 -4.06
CA ILE A 167 17.13 -8.80 -3.81
C ILE A 167 17.68 -10.05 -3.12
N ARG A 168 18.77 -10.62 -3.63
CA ARG A 168 19.39 -11.83 -3.04
C ARG A 168 19.87 -11.60 -1.61
N ALA A 169 20.45 -10.44 -1.34
CA ALA A 169 20.88 -10.04 -0.01
C ALA A 169 19.68 -9.85 0.93
N LEU A 170 18.61 -9.18 0.47
CA LEU A 170 17.38 -9.02 1.27
C LEU A 170 16.76 -10.37 1.60
N LEU A 171 16.65 -11.27 0.62
CA LEU A 171 16.19 -12.63 0.88
C LEU A 171 17.08 -13.31 1.92
N GLY A 172 18.41 -13.17 1.82
CA GLY A 172 19.36 -13.71 2.80
C GLY A 172 19.22 -13.17 4.22
N TYR A 173 18.73 -11.93 4.36
CA TYR A 173 18.46 -11.30 5.65
C TYR A 173 17.14 -11.78 6.27
N LEU A 174 16.11 -12.01 5.46
CA LEU A 174 14.82 -12.56 5.93
C LEU A 174 15.04 -13.98 6.46
N GLN A 175 14.80 -14.19 7.77
CA GLN A 175 14.99 -15.47 8.44
C GLN A 175 14.15 -16.56 7.75
N PRO A 176 14.64 -17.82 7.64
CA PRO A 176 13.87 -18.90 7.02
C PRO A 176 12.50 -19.17 7.65
N ALA A 177 12.32 -18.87 8.94
CA ALA A 177 11.05 -19.01 9.65
C ALA A 177 10.05 -17.87 9.35
N GLU A 178 10.53 -16.74 8.84
CA GLU A 178 9.75 -15.54 8.51
C GLU A 178 9.52 -15.39 7.00
N ARG A 179 10.23 -16.19 6.19
CA ARG A 179 10.16 -16.14 4.73
C ARG A 179 8.90 -16.85 4.22
N HIS A 180 7.80 -16.10 4.19
CA HIS A 180 6.56 -16.52 3.54
C HIS A 180 6.57 -16.28 2.03
N LEU A 181 7.52 -15.49 1.52
CA LEU A 181 7.61 -15.07 0.12
C LEU A 181 8.70 -15.84 -0.64
N GLU A 182 8.31 -16.62 -1.65
CA GLU A 182 9.19 -17.20 -2.67
C GLU A 182 9.35 -16.23 -3.85
N VAL A 183 10.60 -16.02 -4.28
CA VAL A 183 10.92 -15.16 -5.42
C VAL A 183 11.51 -16.01 -6.54
N ARG A 184 10.94 -15.89 -7.74
CA ARG A 184 11.42 -16.55 -8.97
C ARG A 184 11.73 -15.53 -10.05
N VAL A 185 12.60 -15.90 -10.97
CA VAL A 185 12.99 -15.09 -12.13
C VAL A 185 12.54 -15.75 -13.43
N THR A 186 12.11 -14.95 -14.40
CA THR A 186 11.73 -15.41 -15.75
C THR A 186 12.26 -14.47 -16.84
N GLY A 187 12.53 -15.01 -18.02
CA GLY A 187 12.92 -14.24 -19.21
C GLY A 187 11.73 -13.58 -19.93
N ASP A 188 10.51 -14.06 -19.67
CA ASP A 188 9.30 -13.69 -20.41
C ASP A 188 8.24 -13.04 -19.49
N ALA A 189 8.60 -11.89 -18.92
CA ALA A 189 7.65 -11.06 -18.19
C ALA A 189 7.87 -9.57 -18.52
N HIS A 190 6.85 -8.95 -19.09
CA HIS A 190 6.83 -7.53 -19.44
C HIS A 190 5.66 -6.80 -18.77
N ASP A 191 4.53 -7.48 -18.69
CA ASP A 191 3.33 -7.00 -18.01
C ASP A 191 3.34 -7.35 -16.53
N ARG A 192 2.49 -6.65 -15.78
CA ARG A 192 2.38 -6.81 -14.33
C ARG A 192 1.02 -7.35 -13.98
N TYR A 193 1.02 -8.38 -13.15
CA TYR A 193 -0.19 -9.08 -12.77
C TYR A 193 -0.22 -9.35 -11.28
N LEU A 194 -1.42 -9.36 -10.74
CA LEU A 194 -1.70 -9.86 -9.40
C LEU A 194 -2.73 -10.97 -9.53
N LYS A 195 -2.40 -12.17 -9.06
CA LYS A 195 -3.35 -13.27 -8.89
C LYS A 195 -3.56 -13.47 -7.40
N ALA A 196 -4.76 -13.18 -6.91
CA ALA A 196 -5.14 -13.36 -5.52
C ALA A 196 -5.38 -14.85 -5.20
N GLU A 197 -5.41 -15.15 -3.90
CA GLU A 197 -5.69 -16.47 -3.35
C GLU A 197 -7.09 -17.00 -3.74
N ASN A 198 -8.06 -16.09 -3.88
CA ASN A 198 -9.42 -16.40 -4.33
C ASN A 198 -9.55 -16.55 -5.86
N ASP A 199 -8.43 -16.67 -6.58
CA ASP A 199 -8.31 -16.73 -8.03
C ASP A 199 -8.68 -15.46 -8.81
N ASP A 200 -8.97 -14.33 -8.14
CA ASP A 200 -9.09 -13.05 -8.83
C ASP A 200 -7.75 -12.64 -9.48
N VAL A 201 -7.83 -12.08 -10.69
CA VAL A 201 -6.65 -11.67 -11.46
C VAL A 201 -6.79 -10.22 -11.84
N TYR A 202 -5.72 -9.46 -11.67
CA TYR A 202 -5.61 -8.04 -12.01
C TYR A 202 -4.41 -7.81 -12.91
N ILE A 203 -4.53 -6.88 -13.86
CA ILE A 203 -3.40 -6.28 -14.56
C ILE A 203 -3.07 -4.94 -13.90
N ILE A 204 -1.78 -4.67 -13.72
CA ILE A 204 -1.29 -3.43 -13.13
C ILE A 204 -0.66 -2.58 -14.24
N GLY A 205 -1.23 -1.42 -14.53
CA GLY A 205 -0.81 -0.58 -15.66
C GLY A 205 0.63 -0.03 -15.57
N SER A 206 1.23 0.03 -14.38
CA SER A 206 2.60 0.52 -14.20
C SER A 206 3.30 -0.15 -13.02
N SER A 207 4.62 0.04 -12.87
CA SER A 207 5.39 -0.61 -11.80
C SER A 207 5.11 -0.03 -10.43
N MET A 208 5.28 -0.86 -9.39
CA MET A 208 5.24 -0.39 -8.00
C MET A 208 6.21 0.78 -7.77
N GLY A 209 7.40 0.74 -8.38
CA GLY A 209 8.38 1.82 -8.29
C GLY A 209 7.91 3.13 -8.93
N THR A 210 7.12 3.06 -10.00
CA THR A 210 6.57 4.25 -10.67
C THR A 210 5.43 4.87 -9.86
N VAL A 211 4.59 4.03 -9.24
CA VAL A 211 3.55 4.46 -8.28
C VAL A 211 4.19 5.11 -7.06
N ALA A 212 5.16 4.45 -6.44
CA ALA A 212 5.88 4.97 -5.27
C ALA A 212 6.56 6.32 -5.54
N SER A 213 7.10 6.51 -6.75
CA SER A 213 7.74 7.75 -7.17
C SER A 213 6.79 8.81 -7.73
N ARG A 214 5.47 8.55 -7.73
CA ARG A 214 4.43 9.49 -8.21
C ARG A 214 4.65 9.96 -9.65
N LYS A 215 5.24 9.10 -10.50
CA LYS A 215 5.60 9.46 -11.88
C LYS A 215 4.54 9.11 -12.92
N SER A 216 3.58 8.22 -12.58
CA SER A 216 2.50 7.85 -13.49
C SER A 216 1.23 7.46 -12.76
N THR A 217 0.09 7.82 -13.34
CA THR A 217 -1.20 7.26 -12.96
C THR A 217 -1.22 5.79 -13.34
N THR A 218 -1.64 4.94 -12.41
CA THR A 218 -1.71 3.48 -12.61
C THR A 218 -3.13 3.02 -12.43
N VAL A 219 -3.51 1.98 -13.16
CA VAL A 219 -4.82 1.36 -13.01
C VAL A 219 -4.60 -0.10 -12.70
N LEU A 220 -5.27 -0.61 -11.66
CA LEU A 220 -5.40 -2.04 -11.42
C LEU A 220 -6.74 -2.44 -12.00
N THR A 221 -6.68 -3.16 -13.12
CA THR A 221 -7.88 -3.60 -13.82
C THR A 221 -8.07 -5.09 -13.59
N PRO A 222 -9.18 -5.53 -13.00
CA PRO A 222 -9.48 -6.94 -12.86
C PRO A 222 -9.88 -7.57 -14.19
N PHE A 223 -9.55 -8.85 -14.36
CA PHE A 223 -9.99 -9.65 -15.48
C PHE A 223 -11.44 -10.13 -15.27
N PRO A 224 -12.33 -9.93 -16.26
CA PRO A 224 -13.72 -10.36 -16.17
C PRO A 224 -13.90 -11.84 -16.51
N GLY A 225 -14.79 -12.52 -15.75
CA GLY A 225 -15.35 -13.84 -16.09
C GLY A 225 -14.32 -14.86 -16.58
N ASP A 226 -14.61 -15.51 -17.71
CA ASP A 226 -13.82 -16.60 -18.29
C ASP A 226 -12.36 -16.22 -18.61
N SER A 227 -12.06 -14.94 -18.83
CA SER A 227 -10.70 -14.49 -19.09
C SER A 227 -9.80 -14.64 -17.86
N ARG A 228 -10.37 -14.59 -16.65
CA ARG A 228 -9.67 -14.78 -15.38
C ARG A 228 -9.05 -16.17 -15.28
N GLU A 229 -9.80 -17.21 -15.64
CA GLU A 229 -9.30 -18.59 -15.58
C GLU A 229 -8.19 -18.86 -16.62
N VAL A 230 -8.35 -18.30 -17.82
CA VAL A 230 -7.35 -18.41 -18.89
C VAL A 230 -6.05 -17.71 -18.51
N VAL A 231 -6.15 -16.46 -18.06
CA VAL A 231 -5.00 -15.67 -17.63
C VAL A 231 -4.39 -16.27 -16.36
N GLY A 232 -5.21 -16.67 -15.39
CA GLY A 232 -4.75 -17.34 -14.17
C GLY A 232 -3.87 -18.55 -14.48
N ARG A 233 -4.31 -19.44 -15.38
CA ARG A 233 -3.49 -20.58 -15.84
C ARG A 233 -2.19 -20.15 -16.53
N MET A 234 -2.23 -19.09 -17.33
CA MET A 234 -1.02 -18.53 -17.94
C MET A 234 -0.02 -18.02 -16.88
N LEU A 235 -0.50 -17.35 -15.83
CA LEU A 235 0.34 -16.84 -14.74
C LEU A 235 0.96 -17.97 -13.92
N GLU A 236 0.19 -19.01 -13.62
CA GLU A 236 0.69 -20.20 -12.93
C GLU A 236 1.75 -20.93 -13.78
N ALA A 237 1.52 -21.10 -15.09
CA ALA A 237 2.51 -21.69 -15.99
C ALA A 237 3.82 -20.87 -16.04
N ARG A 238 3.73 -19.54 -15.99
CA ARG A 238 4.90 -18.65 -15.91
C ARG A 238 5.64 -18.80 -14.58
N TRP A 239 4.91 -18.95 -13.48
CA TRP A 239 5.49 -19.20 -12.16
C TRP A 239 6.25 -20.54 -12.12
N ASP A 240 5.64 -21.59 -12.64
CA ASP A 240 6.24 -22.94 -12.67
C ASP A 240 7.50 -23.00 -13.56
N ALA A 241 7.53 -22.21 -14.63
CA ALA A 241 8.69 -22.08 -15.51
C ALA A 241 9.80 -21.17 -14.95
N GLY A 242 9.53 -20.40 -13.89
CA GLY A 242 10.47 -19.46 -13.29
C GLY A 242 11.56 -20.15 -12.47
N ASP A 243 12.78 -19.63 -12.53
CA ASP A 243 13.90 -20.13 -11.74
C ASP A 243 13.92 -19.51 -10.34
N PRO A 244 14.11 -20.29 -9.26
CA PRO A 244 14.14 -19.76 -7.90
C PRO A 244 15.35 -18.85 -7.66
N VAL A 245 15.10 -17.66 -7.14
CA VAL A 245 16.16 -16.72 -6.75
C VAL A 245 16.77 -17.17 -5.43
N ARG A 246 18.03 -17.58 -5.48
CA ARG A 246 18.76 -18.02 -4.28
C ARG A 246 19.20 -16.83 -3.44
N ALA A 247 18.91 -16.90 -2.15
CA ALA A 247 19.42 -15.98 -1.16
C ALA A 247 20.94 -16.04 -1.07
N GLU A 248 21.57 -14.87 -0.97
CA GLU A 248 23.01 -14.75 -0.70
C GLU A 248 23.16 -14.50 0.81
N ARG A 249 23.79 -15.44 1.53
CA ARG A 249 24.07 -15.23 2.95
C ARG A 249 25.19 -14.19 3.04
N LEU A 250 24.91 -13.06 3.70
CA LEU A 250 25.96 -12.18 4.17
C LEU A 250 26.84 -12.99 5.13
N GLN A 251 28.14 -13.07 4.85
CA GLN A 251 29.08 -13.61 5.82
C GLN A 251 28.99 -12.72 7.08
N PRO A 252 28.93 -13.30 8.29
CA PRO A 252 29.00 -12.49 9.50
C PRO A 252 30.28 -11.65 9.47
N GLU A 253 30.20 -10.39 9.90
CA GLU A 253 31.38 -9.54 10.06
C GLU A 253 32.45 -10.34 10.82
N PRO A 254 33.73 -10.32 10.37
CA PRO A 254 34.79 -10.95 11.13
C PRO A 254 34.85 -10.27 12.51
N ASP A 255 34.80 -11.09 13.56
CA ASP A 255 34.82 -10.66 14.96
C ASP A 255 35.80 -9.50 15.16
N LEU A 256 35.29 -8.35 15.60
CA LEU A 256 36.14 -7.25 16.05
C LEU A 256 37.02 -7.78 17.18
N PRO A 257 38.36 -7.62 17.10
CA PRO A 257 39.25 -8.12 18.14
C PRO A 257 38.92 -7.41 19.47
N ALA A 258 38.83 -8.23 20.51
CA ALA A 258 38.55 -7.84 21.90
C ALA A 258 39.53 -6.81 22.48
#